data_AF-A0A655ESU1-F1
#
_entry.id   AF-A0A655ESU1-F1
#
_cell.length_a   1.000
_cell.length_b   1.000
_cell.length_c   1.000
_cell.angle_alpha   90.00
_cell.angle_beta   90.00
_cell.angle_gamma   90.00
#
_symmetry.space_group_name_H-M   'P 1'
#
loop_
_entity.id
_entity.type
_entity.pdbx_description
1 polymer ?
#
loop_
_entity_poly.entity_id
_entity_poly.type
_entity_poly.pdbx_seq_one_letter_code
_entity_poly.pdbx_strand_id
1 'polypeptide(L)'
;MWPAWWLSNDDPGRSGEIDLIEWYGNGTWPSGTTVHANPDGTAFETCPIGVDGGWHNWRVTWNPSGMYFWLDYADGIEPYFSVPATGIEDLNEPIREWPFNDPGYTVFPVLNLAVGGSGGGDPATGSYPQEMLVDWVRVF
;
A
#
# COMPACT_ATOMS: atom_id res chain seq x y z
N MET A 1 9.77 -11.29 8.38
CA MET A 1 10.10 -10.36 7.27
C MET A 1 8.89 -9.49 6.99
N TRP A 2 9.08 -8.28 6.48
CA TRP A 2 8.00 -7.38 6.11
C TRP A 2 8.38 -6.60 4.84
N PRO A 3 8.24 -7.20 3.65
CA PRO A 3 8.40 -6.50 2.38
C PRO A 3 7.20 -5.60 2.08
N ALA A 4 7.47 -4.48 1.41
CA ALA A 4 6.45 -3.55 0.97
C ALA A 4 6.83 -2.85 -0.35
N TRP A 5 5.81 -2.55 -1.16
CA TRP A 5 5.86 -1.64 -2.30
C TRP A 5 4.73 -0.62 -2.17
N TRP A 6 5.10 0.65 -2.00
CA TRP A 6 4.16 1.70 -1.59
C TRP A 6 4.56 3.09 -2.13
N LEU A 7 3.61 4.02 -2.06
CA LEU A 7 3.81 5.43 -2.38
C LEU A 7 3.57 6.27 -1.14
N SER A 8 4.38 7.31 -0.95
CA SER A 8 4.34 8.17 0.23
C SER A 8 4.18 9.64 -0.14
N ASN A 9 3.40 10.36 0.66
CA ASN A 9 3.48 11.81 0.78
C ASN A 9 3.80 12.15 2.25
N ASP A 10 4.82 12.99 2.46
CA ASP A 10 5.28 13.41 3.78
C ASP A 10 5.04 14.90 4.04
N ASP A 11 4.08 15.52 3.32
CA ASP A 11 3.72 16.93 3.53
C ASP A 11 3.11 17.10 4.93
N PRO A 12 3.65 17.99 5.79
CA PRO A 12 3.10 18.22 7.12
C PRO A 12 1.62 18.65 7.08
N GLY A 13 0.77 17.92 7.81
CA GLY A 13 -0.66 18.20 7.93
C GLY A 13 -1.54 17.59 6.85
N ARG A 14 -0.97 16.87 5.88
CA ARG A 14 -1.73 16.15 4.82
C ARG A 14 -1.01 14.91 4.30
N SER A 15 -0.10 14.33 5.10
CA SER A 15 0.62 13.11 4.75
C SER A 15 -0.37 11.97 4.47
N GLY A 16 0.01 11.10 3.54
CA GLY A 16 -0.80 9.97 3.12
C GLY A 16 0.07 8.88 2.51
N GLU A 17 -0.45 7.66 2.50
CA GLU A 17 0.30 6.47 2.12
C GLU A 17 -0.59 5.55 1.27
N ILE A 18 0.01 4.96 0.23
CA ILE A 18 -0.66 4.06 -0.71
C ILE A 18 0.17 2.78 -0.79
N ASP A 19 -0.21 1.79 0.00
CA ASP A 19 0.41 0.48 0.04
C ASP A 19 -0.15 -0.38 -1.07
N LEU A 20 0.57 -0.46 -2.19
CA LEU A 20 0.14 -1.34 -3.28
C LEU A 20 0.16 -2.80 -2.82
N ILE A 21 1.20 -3.19 -2.09
CA ILE A 21 1.29 -4.52 -1.48
C ILE A 21 2.20 -4.53 -0.25
N GLU A 22 1.72 -5.18 0.80
CA GLU A 22 2.48 -5.56 1.98
C GLU A 22 2.30 -7.05 2.30
N TRP A 23 3.35 -7.67 2.83
CA TRP A 23 3.28 -9.01 3.41
C TRP A 23 3.86 -9.02 4.82
N TYR A 24 3.19 -9.72 5.74
CA TYR A 24 3.54 -9.70 7.16
C TYR A 24 4.05 -11.06 7.65
N GLY A 25 5.31 -11.10 8.06
CA GLY A 25 5.96 -12.30 8.61
C GLY A 25 5.66 -12.60 10.06
N ASN A 26 4.80 -11.81 10.71
CA ASN A 26 4.37 -12.04 12.10
C ASN A 26 3.43 -13.26 12.26
N GLY A 27 2.94 -13.83 11.16
CA GLY A 27 2.10 -15.03 11.16
C GLY A 27 0.64 -14.80 11.56
N THR A 28 0.20 -13.54 11.70
CA THR A 28 -1.17 -13.20 12.12
C THR A 28 -1.87 -12.23 11.19
N TRP A 29 -1.16 -11.23 10.63
CA TRP A 29 -1.76 -10.23 9.77
C TRP A 29 -1.84 -10.74 8.32
N PRO A 30 -2.99 -10.58 7.62
CA PRO A 30 -3.09 -10.96 6.22
C PRO A 30 -2.31 -9.98 5.34
N SER A 31 -1.63 -10.48 4.30
CA SER A 31 -1.08 -9.62 3.25
C SER A 31 -2.20 -8.86 2.54
N GLY A 32 -1.89 -7.66 2.04
CA GLY A 32 -2.92 -6.77 1.54
C GLY A 32 -2.42 -5.51 0.87
N THR A 33 -3.39 -4.74 0.42
CA THR A 33 -3.27 -3.39 -0.15
C THR A 33 -4.03 -2.43 0.73
N THR A 34 -3.44 -1.27 1.02
CA THR A 34 -4.08 -0.27 1.89
C THR A 34 -3.91 1.14 1.33
N VAL A 35 -4.93 1.97 1.48
CA VAL A 35 -4.83 3.42 1.27
C VAL A 35 -5.03 4.09 2.62
N HIS A 36 -4.05 4.86 3.06
CA HIS A 36 -4.08 5.66 4.27
C HIS A 36 -4.23 7.14 3.91
N ALA A 37 -5.38 7.74 4.27
CA ALA A 37 -5.63 9.17 4.09
C ALA A 37 -5.00 10.04 5.20
N ASN A 38 -4.49 9.43 6.27
CA ASN A 38 -3.78 10.11 7.35
C ASN A 38 -2.60 9.25 7.86
N PRO A 39 -1.61 9.86 8.54
CA PRO A 39 -0.44 9.13 9.04
C PRO A 39 -0.69 8.38 10.36
N ASP A 40 -1.86 8.56 10.98
CA ASP A 40 -2.21 7.96 12.27
C ASP A 40 -2.78 6.53 12.14
N GLY A 41 -3.01 6.08 10.90
CA GLY A 41 -3.56 4.76 10.61
C GLY A 41 -5.04 4.62 10.98
N THR A 42 -5.78 5.73 11.04
CA THR A 42 -7.20 5.73 11.43
C THR A 42 -8.15 6.09 10.30
N ALA A 43 -7.67 6.69 9.21
CA ALA A 43 -8.43 6.83 7.97
C ALA A 43 -7.84 5.93 6.89
N PHE A 44 -8.28 4.66 6.85
CA PHE A 44 -7.78 3.69 5.88
C PHE A 44 -8.88 2.85 5.21
N GLU A 45 -8.60 2.43 3.98
CA GLU A 45 -9.34 1.37 3.28
C GLU A 45 -8.35 0.26 2.92
N THR A 46 -8.63 -0.97 3.34
CA THR A 46 -7.72 -2.10 3.14
C THR A 46 -8.41 -3.28 2.46
N CYS A 47 -7.67 -4.00 1.64
CA CYS A 47 -8.14 -5.17 0.91
C CYS A 47 -7.10 -6.29 1.00
N PRO A 48 -7.43 -7.42 1.67
CA PRO A 48 -6.56 -8.58 1.70
C PRO A 48 -6.36 -9.19 0.31
N ILE A 49 -5.12 -9.52 -0.03
CA ILE A 49 -4.76 -10.24 -1.25
C ILE A 49 -3.62 -11.23 -0.95
N GLY A 50 -3.65 -12.40 -1.61
CA GLY A 50 -2.60 -13.39 -1.45
C GLY A 50 -1.29 -12.97 -2.12
N VAL A 51 -0.16 -13.37 -1.54
CA VAL A 51 1.18 -13.18 -2.10
C VAL A 51 1.90 -14.52 -2.11
N ASP A 52 2.49 -14.88 -3.26
CA ASP A 52 3.34 -16.05 -3.41
C ASP A 52 4.76 -15.65 -3.89
N GLY A 53 5.61 -16.64 -4.17
CA GLY A 53 7.02 -16.43 -4.56
C GLY A 53 7.25 -16.18 -6.05
N GLY A 54 6.19 -16.04 -6.85
CA GLY A 54 6.24 -15.76 -8.28
C GLY A 54 6.62 -14.32 -8.61
N TRP A 55 6.93 -14.08 -9.89
CA TRP A 55 7.07 -12.73 -10.43
C TRP A 55 5.69 -12.15 -10.71
N HIS A 56 5.45 -10.95 -10.20
CA HIS A 56 4.18 -10.25 -10.32
C HIS A 56 4.36 -8.76 -10.60
N ASN A 57 3.42 -8.16 -11.32
CA ASN A 57 3.31 -6.73 -11.53
C ASN A 57 2.21 -6.15 -10.62
N TRP A 58 2.59 -5.29 -9.68
CA TRP A 58 1.67 -4.56 -8.80
C TRP A 58 1.43 -3.16 -9.33
N ARG A 59 0.19 -2.85 -9.70
CA ARG A 59 -0.19 -1.57 -10.29
C ARG A 59 -1.23 -0.87 -9.43
N VAL A 60 -1.07 0.44 -9.27
CA VAL A 60 -2.14 1.37 -8.94
C VAL A 60 -2.32 2.37 -10.07
N THR A 61 -3.56 2.65 -10.44
CA THR A 61 -3.91 3.85 -11.21
C THR A 61 -4.58 4.82 -10.26
N TRP A 62 -3.99 6.00 -10.09
CA TRP A 62 -4.57 7.09 -9.32
C TRP A 62 -5.02 8.20 -10.27
N ASN A 63 -6.29 8.59 -10.16
CA ASN A 63 -6.89 9.66 -10.95
C ASN A 63 -7.95 10.41 -10.10
N PRO A 64 -8.62 11.46 -10.62
CA PRO A 64 -9.54 12.27 -9.81
C PRO A 64 -10.73 11.52 -9.20
N SER A 65 -11.11 10.34 -9.72
CA SER A 65 -12.22 9.55 -9.17
C SER A 65 -11.79 8.57 -8.08
N GLY A 66 -10.50 8.30 -7.92
CA GLY A 66 -10.00 7.39 -6.89
C GLY A 66 -8.74 6.63 -7.29
N MET A 67 -8.52 5.52 -6.59
CA MET A 67 -7.41 4.60 -6.80
C MET A 67 -7.92 3.21 -7.16
N TYR A 68 -7.26 2.57 -8.11
CA TYR A 68 -7.64 1.27 -8.66
C TYR A 68 -6.41 0.38 -8.74
N PHE A 69 -6.50 -0.83 -8.18
CA PHE A 69 -5.35 -1.70 -8.00
C PHE A 69 -5.46 -2.99 -8.81
N TRP A 70 -4.34 -3.40 -9.41
CA TRP A 70 -4.24 -4.64 -10.18
C TRP A 70 -3.00 -5.43 -9.78
N LEU A 71 -3.20 -6.74 -9.70
CA LEU A 71 -2.15 -7.74 -9.74
C LEU A 71 -2.11 -8.26 -11.18
N ASP A 72 -0.94 -8.17 -11.82
CA ASP A 72 -0.70 -8.64 -13.19
C ASP A 72 -1.67 -8.06 -14.22
N TYR A 73 -1.79 -6.73 -14.24
CA TYR A 73 -2.65 -6.02 -15.19
C TYR A 73 -2.47 -6.53 -16.63
N ALA A 74 -3.61 -6.81 -17.27
CA ALA A 74 -3.75 -6.98 -18.71
C ALA A 74 -5.06 -6.29 -19.17
N ASP A 75 -5.15 -6.00 -20.47
CA ASP A 75 -6.35 -5.37 -21.04
C ASP A 75 -7.61 -6.21 -20.74
N GLY A 76 -8.63 -5.55 -20.19
CA GLY A 76 -9.90 -6.17 -19.82
C GLY A 76 -9.93 -6.84 -18.44
N ILE A 77 -8.83 -6.80 -17.67
CA ILE A 77 -8.84 -7.23 -16.26
C ILE A 77 -9.41 -6.10 -15.39
N GLU A 78 -10.39 -6.42 -14.57
CA GLU A 78 -10.95 -5.51 -13.56
C GLU A 78 -10.00 -5.34 -12.36
N PRO A 79 -9.97 -4.17 -11.71
CA PRO A 79 -9.16 -3.99 -10.51
C PRO A 79 -9.66 -4.91 -9.38
N TYR A 80 -8.74 -5.48 -8.61
CA TYR A 80 -9.13 -6.29 -7.44
C TYR A 80 -9.57 -5.42 -6.26
N PHE A 81 -9.14 -4.16 -6.23
CA PHE A 81 -9.50 -3.20 -5.20
C PHE A 81 -9.67 -1.80 -5.81
N SER A 82 -10.69 -1.07 -5.34
CA SER A 82 -11.02 0.28 -5.80
C SER A 82 -11.39 1.14 -4.60
N VAL A 83 -10.75 2.30 -4.45
CA VAL A 83 -11.00 3.26 -3.38
C VAL A 83 -11.51 4.57 -4.01
N PRO A 84 -12.79 4.92 -3.83
CA PRO A 84 -13.36 6.12 -4.42
C PRO A 84 -12.88 7.39 -3.71
N ALA A 85 -12.68 8.47 -4.48
CA ALA A 85 -12.22 9.77 -3.97
C ALA A 85 -13.26 10.54 -3.12
N THR A 86 -14.40 9.92 -2.77
CA THR A 86 -15.38 10.51 -1.85
C THR A 86 -14.85 10.65 -0.41
N GLY A 87 -13.71 10.02 -0.15
CA GLY A 87 -12.96 10.06 1.10
C GLY A 87 -13.18 8.85 1.99
N ILE A 88 -12.21 8.66 2.88
CA ILE A 88 -12.07 7.50 3.76
C ILE A 88 -12.56 7.88 5.15
N GLU A 89 -13.37 7.04 5.78
CA GLU A 89 -13.85 7.30 7.14
C GLU A 89 -12.68 7.27 8.13
N ASP A 90 -12.54 8.32 8.94
CA ASP A 90 -11.65 8.29 10.11
C ASP A 90 -12.36 7.55 11.26
N LEU A 91 -11.65 6.61 11.88
CA LEU A 91 -12.14 5.89 13.06
C LEU A 91 -12.34 6.79 14.29
N ASN A 92 -11.72 7.97 14.31
CA ASN A 92 -11.76 8.89 15.46
C ASN A 92 -12.70 10.07 15.26
N GLU A 93 -12.93 10.50 14.01
CA GLU A 93 -13.64 11.73 13.66
C GLU A 93 -14.73 11.47 12.60
N PRO A 94 -15.82 12.23 12.59
CA PRO A 94 -16.96 11.96 11.70
C PRO A 94 -16.74 12.41 10.24
N ILE A 95 -15.58 13.01 9.93
CA ILE A 95 -15.28 13.59 8.62
C ILE A 95 -14.39 12.63 7.84
N ARG A 96 -14.79 12.33 6.60
CA ARG A 96 -13.96 11.55 5.68
C ARG A 96 -12.71 12.34 5.28
N GLU A 97 -11.55 11.70 5.32
CA GLU A 97 -10.27 12.26 4.91
C GLU A 97 -9.90 11.80 3.49
N TRP A 98 -9.35 12.73 2.68
CA TRP A 98 -8.87 12.45 1.33
C TRP A 98 -7.94 13.56 0.81
N PRO A 99 -6.65 13.54 1.15
CA PRO A 99 -5.71 14.56 0.68
C PRO A 99 -5.33 14.41 -0.80
N PHE A 100 -5.59 13.23 -1.39
CA PHE A 100 -5.15 12.86 -2.74
C PHE A 100 -5.82 13.63 -3.89
N ASN A 101 -6.77 14.52 -3.62
CA ASN A 101 -7.31 15.44 -4.63
C ASN A 101 -6.89 16.89 -4.38
N ASP A 102 -6.05 17.15 -3.37
CA ASP A 102 -5.55 18.49 -3.10
C ASP A 102 -4.70 19.00 -4.27
N PRO A 103 -4.82 20.29 -4.63
CA PRO A 103 -3.99 20.88 -5.67
C PRO A 103 -2.49 20.73 -5.37
N GLY A 104 -1.77 20.11 -6.30
CA GLY A 104 -0.33 19.90 -6.20
C GLY A 104 0.07 18.76 -5.24
N TYR A 105 -0.88 17.93 -4.79
CA TYR A 105 -0.55 16.71 -4.05
C TYR A 105 0.30 15.78 -4.93
N THR A 106 1.40 15.28 -4.37
CA THR A 106 2.30 14.35 -5.05
C THR A 106 2.72 13.24 -4.10
N VAL A 107 3.13 12.10 -4.66
CA VAL A 107 3.68 10.98 -3.91
C VAL A 107 5.01 10.56 -4.53
N PHE A 108 5.88 9.92 -3.75
CA PHE A 108 7.13 9.31 -4.22
C PHE A 108 7.13 7.79 -3.95
N PRO A 109 7.80 7.00 -4.80
CA PRO A 109 7.83 5.54 -4.67
C PRO A 109 8.81 5.07 -3.59
N VAL A 110 8.42 4.04 -2.82
CA VAL A 110 9.25 3.40 -1.80
C VAL A 110 9.18 1.87 -1.91
N LEU A 111 10.36 1.24 -1.92
CA LEU A 111 10.52 -0.22 -1.91
C LEU A 111 11.40 -0.60 -0.72
N ASN A 112 10.93 -1.51 0.13
CA ASN A 112 11.72 -1.99 1.26
C ASN A 112 11.46 -3.46 1.59
N LEU A 113 12.47 -4.06 2.22
CA LEU A 113 12.37 -5.33 2.93
C LEU A 113 12.73 -5.08 4.40
N ALA A 114 11.72 -4.81 5.23
CA ALA A 114 11.93 -4.59 6.66
C ALA A 114 12.13 -5.92 7.40
N VAL A 115 12.94 -5.88 8.47
CA VAL A 115 13.23 -7.02 9.35
C VAL A 115 12.73 -6.70 10.75
N GLY A 116 11.83 -7.52 11.27
CA GLY A 116 11.21 -7.30 12.58
C GLY A 116 10.06 -6.28 12.55
N GLY A 117 9.84 -5.58 13.66
CA GLY A 117 8.68 -4.70 13.83
C GLY A 117 7.37 -5.48 14.03
N SER A 118 6.26 -4.75 14.21
CA SER A 118 4.93 -5.35 14.42
C SER A 118 4.49 -6.24 13.26
N GLY A 119 4.70 -5.80 12.02
CA GLY A 119 4.38 -6.57 10.82
C GLY A 119 5.35 -7.72 10.53
N GLY A 120 6.63 -7.58 10.89
CA GLY A 120 7.66 -8.58 10.55
C GLY A 120 7.87 -9.69 11.57
N GLY A 121 7.44 -9.51 12.83
CA GLY A 121 7.56 -10.49 13.91
C GLY A 121 8.93 -10.53 14.58
N ASP A 122 9.21 -11.59 15.36
CA ASP A 122 10.51 -11.80 16.00
C ASP A 122 11.59 -12.19 14.95
N PRO A 123 12.57 -11.32 14.66
CA PRO A 123 13.57 -11.59 13.64
C PRO A 123 14.51 -12.77 14.00
N ALA A 124 14.61 -13.17 15.27
CA ALA A 124 15.41 -14.33 15.66
C ALA A 124 14.85 -15.66 15.12
N THR A 125 13.57 -15.69 14.73
CA THR A 125 12.92 -16.85 14.11
C THR A 125 13.08 -16.90 12.59
N GLY A 126 13.64 -15.85 11.98
CA GLY A 126 13.82 -15.74 10.54
C GLY A 126 14.95 -16.61 9.99
N SER A 127 14.84 -16.96 8.70
CA SER A 127 15.97 -17.48 7.91
C SER A 127 16.68 -16.32 7.22
N TYR A 128 18.01 -16.38 7.10
CA TYR A 128 18.82 -15.34 6.46
C TYR A 128 19.87 -15.99 5.55
N PRO A 129 20.05 -15.52 4.29
CA PRO A 129 19.45 -14.31 3.69
C PRO A 129 17.99 -14.48 3.25
N GLN A 130 17.30 -13.34 3.04
CA GLN A 130 16.03 -13.20 2.35
C GLN A 130 16.13 -12.00 1.40
N GLU A 131 15.48 -12.08 0.25
CA GLU A 131 15.59 -11.06 -0.81
C GLU A 131 14.22 -10.69 -1.35
N MET A 132 14.06 -9.41 -1.69
CA MET A 132 12.95 -8.89 -2.48
C MET A 132 13.57 -8.37 -3.78
N LEU A 133 13.22 -8.99 -4.91
CA LEU A 133 13.77 -8.62 -6.21
C LEU A 133 12.78 -7.73 -6.96
N VAL A 134 13.28 -6.65 -7.56
CA VAL A 134 12.49 -5.71 -8.33
C VAL A 134 13.15 -5.54 -9.69
N ASP A 135 12.45 -5.94 -10.75
CA ASP A 135 12.94 -5.82 -12.13
C ASP A 135 12.86 -4.37 -12.62
N TRP A 136 11.72 -3.70 -12.39
CA TRP A 136 11.53 -2.30 -12.76
C TRP A 136 10.44 -1.61 -11.95
N VAL A 137 10.50 -0.28 -11.91
CA VAL A 137 9.41 0.63 -11.50
C VAL A 137 9.14 1.58 -12.66
N ARG A 138 7.86 1.77 -13.01
CA ARG A 138 7.43 2.66 -14.10
C ARG A 138 6.25 3.50 -13.65
N VAL A 139 6.25 4.77 -14.04
CA VAL A 139 5.17 5.74 -13.83
C VAL A 139 4.86 6.36 -15.19
N PHE A 140 3.57 6.49 -15.53
CA PHE A 140 3.07 6.95 -16.83
C PHE A 140 2.10 8.11 -16.67
#